data_AF-A0A4Q7ULE6-F1
#
_entry.id   AF-A0A4Q7ULE6-F1
#
_cell.length_a   1.000
_cell.length_b   1.000
_cell.length_c   1.000
_cell.angle_alpha   90.00
_cell.angle_beta   90.00
_cell.angle_gamma   90.00
#
_symmetry.space_group_name_H-M   'P 1'
#
loop_
_entity.id
_entity.type
_entity.pdbx_description
1 polymer ?
#
loop_
_entity_poly.entity_id
_entity_poly.type
_entity_poly.pdbx_seq_one_letter_code
_entity_poly.pdbx_strand_id
1 'polypeptide(L)'
;MTAGHLGALLSPLAEAVTVGRITWATRNHVTREGLVRVHTSIPALAPCRLRVLINELKPSEPALQYLAGDGRLAFSARRLCINTPHRPFAGTHKHRVEPGGGEEAAYEPDDIPFVPLQPRVPPGTYRAILEAFAAECFITFGTDFGWSEP
;
A
#
# COMPACT_ATOMS: atom_id res chain seq x y z
N MET A 1 16.50 8.25 -8.92
CA MET A 1 15.23 8.85 -8.45
C MET A 1 15.59 10.10 -7.65
N THR A 2 15.01 11.25 -7.95
CA THR A 2 15.23 12.45 -7.13
C THR A 2 14.21 12.48 -5.99
N ALA A 3 14.57 13.05 -4.84
CA ALA A 3 13.61 13.29 -3.75
C ALA A 3 12.38 14.09 -4.22
N GLY A 4 12.55 14.97 -5.21
CA GLY A 4 11.47 15.72 -5.84
C GLY A 4 10.43 14.85 -6.56
N HIS A 5 10.84 13.79 -7.26
CA HIS A 5 9.89 12.89 -7.93
C HIS A 5 9.05 12.09 -6.92
N LEU A 6 9.65 11.67 -5.80
CA LEU A 6 8.91 10.98 -4.74
C LEU A 6 7.93 11.91 -4.02
N GLY A 7 8.35 13.15 -3.70
CA GLY A 7 7.47 14.15 -3.12
C GLY A 7 6.27 14.46 -4.01
N ALA A 8 6.50 14.59 -5.32
CA ALA A 8 5.42 14.77 -6.29
C ALA A 8 4.49 13.55 -6.33
N LEU A 9 5.03 12.32 -6.31
CA LEU A 9 4.25 11.07 -6.32
C LEU A 9 3.29 10.94 -5.12
N LEU A 10 3.71 11.41 -3.95
CA LEU A 10 2.94 11.37 -2.70
C LEU A 10 2.24 12.71 -2.43
N SER A 11 1.70 13.33 -3.48
CA SER A 11 0.97 14.59 -3.41
C SER A 11 -0.11 14.66 -4.48
N PRO A 12 -1.04 15.64 -4.43
CA PRO A 12 -2.04 15.83 -5.49
C PRO A 12 -1.45 16.03 -6.89
N LEU A 13 -0.19 16.46 -7.01
CA LEU A 13 0.49 16.67 -8.29
C LEU A 13 0.62 15.39 -9.12
N ALA A 14 0.61 14.23 -8.48
CA ALA A 14 0.71 12.94 -9.17
C ALA A 14 -0.54 12.58 -9.97
N GLU A 15 -1.68 13.23 -9.69
CA GLU A 15 -2.99 12.91 -10.27
C GLU A 15 -3.23 11.38 -10.28
N ALA A 16 -2.91 10.74 -9.16
CA ALA A 16 -2.85 9.29 -9.10
C ALA A 16 -4.26 8.69 -9.07
N VAL A 17 -4.54 7.76 -9.99
CA VAL A 17 -5.84 7.10 -10.11
C VAL A 17 -5.65 5.60 -10.28
N THR A 18 -6.41 4.79 -9.54
CA THR A 18 -6.42 3.34 -9.77
C THR A 18 -7.01 3.01 -11.14
N VAL A 19 -6.51 1.97 -11.81
CA VAL A 19 -7.03 1.51 -13.10
C VAL A 19 -7.40 0.04 -13.01
N GLY A 20 -8.66 -0.25 -13.33
CA GLY A 20 -9.25 -1.57 -13.34
C GLY A 20 -9.45 -2.19 -11.96
N ARG A 21 -9.54 -3.53 -11.94
CA ARG A 21 -9.81 -4.31 -10.73
C ARG A 21 -8.54 -4.77 -10.03
N ILE A 22 -8.63 -5.00 -8.71
CA ILE A 22 -7.61 -5.74 -7.98
C ILE A 22 -7.51 -7.16 -8.54
N THR A 23 -6.28 -7.64 -8.68
CA THR A 23 -5.96 -9.00 -9.13
C THR A 23 -5.25 -9.73 -8.02
N TRP A 24 -5.75 -10.90 -7.65
CA TRP A 24 -5.18 -11.73 -6.59
C TRP A 24 -4.36 -12.86 -7.19
N ALA A 25 -3.15 -13.04 -6.66
CA ALA A 25 -2.27 -14.16 -6.96
C ALA A 25 -1.79 -14.82 -5.68
N THR A 26 -1.49 -16.12 -5.76
CA THR A 26 -0.86 -16.85 -4.66
C THR A 26 0.65 -16.76 -4.87
N ARG A 27 1.36 -16.03 -4.01
CA ARG A 27 2.82 -15.82 -4.13
C ARG A 27 3.62 -16.99 -3.57
N ASN A 28 3.10 -17.62 -2.53
CA ASN A 28 3.57 -18.87 -1.94
C ASN A 28 2.35 -19.57 -1.30
N HIS A 29 2.54 -20.77 -0.72
CA HIS A 29 1.45 -21.59 -0.18
C HIS A 29 0.52 -20.90 0.85
N VAL A 30 0.92 -19.76 1.43
CA VAL A 30 0.18 -19.09 2.51
C VAL A 30 0.02 -17.58 2.28
N THR A 31 0.47 -17.03 1.15
CA THR A 31 0.44 -15.58 0.91
C THR A 31 -0.36 -15.24 -0.34
N ARG A 32 -1.43 -14.50 -0.14
CA ARG A 32 -2.22 -13.85 -1.19
C ARG A 32 -1.64 -12.47 -1.46
N GLU A 33 -1.36 -12.17 -2.73
CA GLU A 33 -0.89 -10.86 -3.19
C GLU A 33 -1.97 -10.25 -4.08
N GLY A 34 -2.50 -9.11 -3.66
CA GLY A 34 -3.45 -8.29 -4.39
C GLY A 34 -2.73 -7.13 -5.06
N LEU A 35 -2.93 -6.94 -6.36
CA LEU A 35 -2.35 -5.84 -7.12
C LEU A 35 -3.43 -5.07 -7.87
N VAL A 36 -3.43 -3.74 -7.74
CA VAL A 36 -4.18 -2.83 -8.61
C VAL A 36 -3.22 -1.82 -9.23
N ARG A 37 -3.40 -1.54 -10.52
CA ARG A 37 -2.56 -0.57 -11.23
C ARG A 37 -2.94 0.84 -10.81
N VAL A 38 -1.96 1.74 -10.80
CA VAL A 38 -2.16 3.17 -10.56
C VAL A 38 -1.56 3.92 -11.74
N HIS A 39 -2.38 4.73 -12.39
CA HIS A 39 -1.95 5.71 -13.36
C HIS A 39 -1.52 6.99 -12.63
N THR A 40 -0.47 7.65 -13.10
CA THR A 40 0.01 8.92 -12.55
C THR A 40 0.48 9.83 -13.69
N SER A 41 0.48 11.14 -13.42
CA SER A 41 1.02 12.18 -14.30
C SER A 41 2.56 12.27 -14.30
N ILE A 42 3.26 11.34 -13.61
CA ILE A 42 4.72 11.34 -13.43
C ILE A 42 5.32 10.12 -14.17
N PRO A 43 5.63 10.22 -15.47
CA PRO A 43 6.04 9.07 -16.29
C PRO A 43 7.32 8.41 -15.82
N ALA A 44 8.23 9.17 -15.21
CA ALA A 44 9.53 8.68 -14.73
C ALA A 44 9.41 7.65 -13.59
N LEU A 45 8.23 7.53 -12.97
CA LEU A 45 7.95 6.60 -11.88
C LEU A 45 6.97 5.49 -12.29
N ALA A 46 6.46 5.54 -13.52
CA ALA A 46 5.58 4.50 -14.03
C ALA A 46 6.37 3.21 -14.34
N PRO A 47 5.72 2.03 -14.29
CA PRO A 47 4.35 1.80 -13.82
C PRO A 47 4.22 1.93 -12.30
N CYS A 48 3.06 2.39 -11.83
CA CYS A 48 2.74 2.42 -10.41
C CYS A 48 1.66 1.38 -10.06
N ARG A 49 1.71 0.84 -8.85
CA ARG A 49 0.77 -0.20 -8.36
C ARG A 49 0.52 -0.05 -6.87
N LEU A 50 -0.71 -0.27 -6.42
CA LEU A 50 -0.98 -0.60 -5.03
C LEU A 50 -0.88 -2.10 -4.85
N ARG A 51 -0.20 -2.52 -3.79
CA ARG A 51 -0.05 -3.91 -3.39
C ARG A 51 -0.65 -4.14 -2.01
N VAL A 52 -1.36 -5.26 -1.87
CA VAL A 52 -1.81 -5.83 -0.59
C VAL A 52 -1.20 -7.22 -0.45
N LEU A 53 -0.60 -7.52 0.69
CA LEU A 53 -0.09 -8.85 1.04
C LEU A 53 -0.84 -9.36 2.26
N ILE A 54 -1.44 -10.54 2.14
CA ILE A 54 -2.17 -11.20 3.22
C ILE A 54 -1.56 -12.58 3.40
N ASN A 55 -1.07 -12.84 4.61
CA ASN A 55 -0.64 -14.18 5.00
C ASN A 55 -1.83 -14.89 5.66
N GLU A 56 -2.26 -16.00 5.09
CA GLU A 56 -3.42 -16.79 5.51
C GLU A 56 -3.27 -17.37 6.92
N LEU A 57 -2.05 -17.52 7.42
CA LEU A 57 -1.79 -17.95 8.81
C LEU A 57 -1.91 -16.79 9.82
N LYS A 58 -1.84 -15.55 9.35
CA LYS A 58 -1.94 -14.33 10.16
C LYS A 58 -2.75 -13.25 9.42
N PRO A 59 -4.03 -13.51 9.12
CA PRO A 59 -4.83 -12.65 8.26
C PRO A 59 -5.06 -11.25 8.87
N SER A 60 -4.92 -11.10 10.20
CA SER A 60 -4.98 -9.81 10.90
C SER A 60 -3.74 -8.94 10.73
N GLU A 61 -2.69 -9.41 10.06
CA GLU A 61 -1.43 -8.68 9.84
C GLU A 61 -1.14 -8.42 8.33
N PRO A 62 -2.07 -7.83 7.56
CA PRO A 62 -1.79 -7.51 6.17
C PRO A 62 -0.73 -6.40 6.04
N ALA A 63 -0.03 -6.38 4.92
CA ALA A 63 0.89 -5.31 4.55
C ALA A 63 0.49 -4.66 3.23
N LEU A 64 0.56 -3.33 3.15
CA LEU A 64 0.22 -2.56 1.96
C LEU A 64 1.40 -1.74 1.48
N GLN A 65 1.52 -1.57 0.17
CA GLN A 65 2.60 -0.82 -0.44
C GLN A 65 2.13 -0.04 -1.66
N TYR A 66 2.62 1.20 -1.79
CA TYR A 66 2.55 1.93 -3.04
C TYR A 66 3.88 1.75 -3.77
N LEU A 67 3.83 0.99 -4.86
CA LEU A 67 4.99 0.63 -5.68
C LEU A 67 5.09 1.56 -6.88
N ALA A 68 6.30 2.04 -7.16
CA ALA A 68 6.62 2.83 -8.34
C ALA A 68 7.81 2.21 -9.07
N GLY A 69 7.80 2.27 -10.41
CA GLY A 69 8.75 1.62 -11.30
C GLY A 69 8.44 0.14 -11.55
N ASP A 70 9.20 -0.48 -12.47
CA ASP A 70 9.08 -1.89 -12.79
C ASP A 70 10.36 -2.68 -12.50
N GLY A 71 10.21 -3.97 -12.21
CA GLY A 71 11.32 -4.91 -12.03
C GLY A 71 12.36 -4.44 -10.99
N ARG A 72 13.63 -4.35 -11.40
CA ARG A 72 14.75 -3.94 -10.53
C ARG A 72 14.71 -2.47 -10.10
N LEU A 73 13.92 -1.65 -10.79
CA LEU A 73 13.72 -0.24 -10.46
C LEU A 73 12.48 -0.02 -9.59
N ALA A 74 11.71 -1.09 -9.32
CA ALA A 74 10.54 -1.02 -8.47
C ALA A 74 10.98 -0.71 -7.03
N PHE A 75 10.37 0.31 -6.44
CA PHE A 75 10.58 0.67 -5.05
C PHE A 75 9.25 0.95 -4.37
N SER A 76 9.25 0.87 -3.03
CA SER A 76 8.08 1.20 -2.23
C SER A 76 8.13 2.68 -1.88
N ALA A 77 7.27 3.49 -2.51
CA ALA A 77 7.12 4.90 -2.17
C ALA A 77 6.51 5.08 -0.76
N ARG A 78 5.60 4.18 -0.39
CA ARG A 78 4.98 4.11 0.94
C ARG A 78 4.75 2.66 1.35
N ARG A 79 4.74 2.39 2.65
CA ARG A 79 4.36 1.08 3.22
C ARG A 79 3.46 1.25 4.43
N LEU A 80 2.61 0.27 4.66
CA LEU A 80 1.77 0.13 5.84
C LEU A 80 1.86 -1.31 6.32
N CYS A 81 2.19 -1.47 7.59
CA CYS A 81 2.21 -2.75 8.27
C CYS A 81 1.06 -2.74 9.28
N ILE A 82 0.09 -3.65 9.15
CA ILE A 82 -1.00 -3.79 10.12
C ILE A 82 -0.61 -4.78 11.19
N ASN A 83 -0.84 -4.44 12.46
CA ASN A 83 -0.64 -5.32 13.62
C ASN A 83 0.73 -6.00 13.71
N THR A 84 1.72 -5.52 12.96
CA THR A 84 3.05 -6.11 12.91
C THR A 84 3.96 -5.29 13.83
N PRO A 85 4.42 -5.83 14.97
CA PRO A 85 5.29 -5.09 15.86
C PRO A 85 6.65 -4.84 15.19
N HIS A 86 7.14 -3.61 15.30
CA HIS A 86 8.49 -3.23 14.88
C HIS A 86 8.94 -2.07 15.75
N ARG A 87 10.00 -2.24 16.56
CA ARG A 87 10.43 -1.18 17.49
C ARG A 87 10.57 0.17 16.76
N PRO A 88 10.03 1.27 17.31
CA PRO A 88 9.34 1.41 18.59
C PRO A 88 7.82 1.08 18.60
N PHE A 89 7.24 0.67 17.49
CA PHE A 89 5.80 0.44 17.31
C PHE A 89 5.36 -0.93 17.80
N ALA A 90 4.29 -0.95 18.62
CA ALA A 90 3.71 -2.18 19.14
C ALA A 90 2.83 -2.93 18.13
N GLY A 91 2.41 -2.26 17.05
CA GLY A 91 1.50 -2.84 16.06
C GLY A 91 1.49 -2.02 14.77
N THR A 92 0.31 -1.55 14.37
CA THR A 92 0.12 -0.85 13.09
C THR A 92 1.03 0.37 12.95
N HIS A 93 1.77 0.46 11.84
CA HIS A 93 2.64 1.59 11.54
C HIS A 93 2.76 1.81 10.03
N LYS A 94 2.94 3.08 9.65
CA LYS A 94 3.22 3.49 8.27
C LYS A 94 4.67 3.88 8.13
N HIS A 95 5.27 3.51 7.01
CA HIS A 95 6.62 3.90 6.68
C HIS A 95 6.65 5.05 5.67
N ARG A 96 7.56 5.98 5.90
CA ARG A 96 7.84 7.13 5.05
C ARG A 96 9.31 7.08 4.62
N VAL A 97 9.54 7.29 3.33
CA VAL A 97 10.87 7.59 2.82
C VAL A 97 11.15 9.08 3.04
N GLU A 98 12.20 9.40 3.78
CA GLU A 98 12.56 10.79 4.08
C GLU A 98 13.22 11.49 2.87
N PRO A 99 12.93 12.79 2.64
CA PRO A 99 13.61 13.58 1.61
C PRO A 99 15.09 13.76 2.00
N GLY A 100 15.97 12.95 1.43
CA GLY A 100 17.40 12.94 1.78
C GLY A 100 18.10 11.61 1.51
N GLY A 101 17.33 10.53 1.31
CA GLY A 101 17.81 9.32 0.63
C GLY A 101 18.58 8.32 1.50
N GLY A 102 18.24 8.16 2.78
CA GLY A 102 18.90 7.14 3.62
C GLY A 102 17.97 6.40 4.57
N GLU A 103 17.19 7.12 5.37
CA GLU A 103 16.44 6.52 6.47
C GLU A 103 14.95 6.45 6.17
N GLU A 104 14.38 5.28 6.42
CA GLU A 104 12.95 5.06 6.43
C GLU A 104 12.44 5.39 7.83
N ALA A 105 11.68 6.47 7.93
CA ALA A 105 10.95 6.80 9.16
C ALA A 105 9.65 5.99 9.20
N ALA A 106 9.10 5.81 10.41
CA ALA A 106 7.77 5.25 10.58
C ALA A 106 7.00 6.00 11.67
N TYR A 107 5.69 5.89 11.64
CA TYR A 107 4.79 6.47 12.63
C TYR A 107 3.52 5.62 12.79
N GLU A 108 2.83 5.80 13.91
CA GLU A 108 1.54 5.17 14.18
C GLU A 108 0.43 5.98 13.50
N PRO A 109 -0.35 5.40 12.57
CA PRO A 109 -1.44 6.10 11.90
C PRO A 109 -2.69 6.19 12.78
N ASP A 110 -3.46 7.26 12.61
CA ASP A 110 -4.76 7.49 13.24
C ASP A 110 -5.96 7.30 12.30
N ASP A 111 -5.69 7.09 11.01
CA ASP A 111 -6.67 7.00 9.92
C ASP A 111 -6.93 5.56 9.44
N ILE A 112 -6.18 4.58 9.93
CA ILE A 112 -6.33 3.17 9.56
C ILE A 112 -7.37 2.50 10.46
N PRO A 113 -8.36 1.77 9.89
CA PRO A 113 -9.36 1.09 10.71
C PRO A 113 -8.73 0.03 11.62
N PHE A 114 -9.30 -0.12 12.81
CA PHE A 114 -8.89 -1.16 13.76
C PHE A 114 -9.10 -2.56 13.17
N VAL A 115 -8.11 -3.43 13.33
CA VAL A 115 -8.16 -4.84 12.89
C VAL A 115 -7.91 -5.73 14.11
N PRO A 116 -8.90 -6.52 14.56
CA PRO A 116 -8.69 -7.42 15.70
C PRO A 116 -7.72 -8.55 15.34
N LEU A 117 -6.90 -8.96 16.32
CA LEU A 117 -6.02 -10.12 16.22
C LEU A 117 -6.85 -11.41 16.30
N GLN A 118 -7.30 -11.91 15.13
CA GLN A 118 -8.18 -13.06 15.02
C GLN A 118 -7.81 -13.92 13.80
N PRO A 119 -8.11 -15.23 13.82
CA PRO A 119 -7.82 -16.13 12.70
C PRO A 119 -8.67 -15.86 11.46
N ARG A 120 -9.65 -14.96 11.53
CA ARG A 120 -10.45 -14.49 10.42
C ARG A 120 -10.65 -12.99 10.55
N VAL A 121 -10.60 -12.30 9.42
CA VAL A 121 -10.88 -10.86 9.34
C VAL A 121 -12.26 -10.69 8.69
N PRO A 122 -13.11 -9.79 9.21
CA PRO A 122 -14.41 -9.52 8.61
C PRO A 122 -14.30 -9.09 7.13
N PRO A 123 -15.26 -9.49 6.26
CA PRO A 123 -15.31 -8.98 4.89
C PRO A 123 -15.35 -7.45 4.84
N GLY A 124 -14.70 -6.85 3.84
CA GLY A 124 -14.59 -5.40 3.70
C GLY A 124 -13.50 -4.73 4.53
N THR A 125 -12.92 -5.40 5.54
CA THR A 125 -11.83 -4.80 6.33
C THR A 125 -10.60 -4.50 5.48
N TYR A 126 -10.16 -5.44 4.63
CA TYR A 126 -8.99 -5.21 3.76
C TYR A 126 -9.23 -4.10 2.74
N ARG A 127 -10.46 -3.99 2.24
CA ARG A 127 -10.86 -2.90 1.36
C ARG A 127 -10.75 -1.55 2.07
N ALA A 128 -11.30 -1.44 3.28
CA ALA A 128 -11.25 -0.21 4.06
C ALA A 128 -9.79 0.21 4.39
N ILE A 129 -8.92 -0.75 4.70
CA ILE A 129 -7.48 -0.48 4.90
C ILE A 129 -6.83 0.03 3.61
N LEU A 130 -7.13 -0.59 2.46
CA LEU A 130 -6.63 -0.14 1.15
C LEU A 130 -7.11 1.28 0.84
N GLU A 131 -8.37 1.59 1.10
CA GLU A 131 -8.95 2.91 0.87
C GLU A 131 -8.28 3.99 1.72
N ALA A 132 -8.10 3.74 3.02
CA ALA A 132 -7.38 4.66 3.92
C ALA A 132 -5.91 4.85 3.51
N PHE A 133 -5.22 3.76 3.16
CA PHE A 133 -3.83 3.83 2.68
C PHE A 133 -3.69 4.58 1.35
N ALA A 134 -4.62 4.36 0.41
CA ALA A 134 -4.66 5.04 -0.88
C ALA A 134 -4.90 6.55 -0.72
N ALA A 135 -5.80 6.94 0.19
CA ALA A 135 -6.10 8.34 0.47
C ALA A 135 -4.86 9.11 0.95
N GLU A 136 -4.08 8.54 1.88
CA GLU A 136 -2.81 9.17 2.31
C GLU A 136 -1.79 9.28 1.16
N CYS A 137 -1.79 8.32 0.24
CA CYS A 137 -0.92 8.35 -0.94
C CYS A 137 -1.43 9.30 -2.04
N PHE A 138 -2.51 10.06 -1.80
CA PHE A 138 -3.18 10.91 -2.79
C PHE A 138 -3.65 10.13 -4.04
N ILE A 139 -4.04 8.88 -3.86
CA ILE A 139 -4.58 8.02 -4.92
C ILE A 139 -6.10 8.04 -4.85
N THR A 140 -6.73 8.42 -5.96
CA THR A 140 -8.17 8.33 -6.13
C THR A 140 -8.56 6.98 -6.76
N PHE A 141 -9.74 6.48 -6.42
CA PHE A 141 -10.26 5.28 -7.05
C PHE A 141 -10.95 5.64 -8.37
N GLY A 142 -10.47 5.04 -9.46
CA GLY A 142 -11.07 5.17 -10.79
C GLY A 142 -12.50 4.62 -10.82
N THR A 143 -13.31 5.10 -11.76
CA THR A 143 -14.69 4.64 -11.94
C THR A 143 -14.81 3.17 -12.33
N ASP A 144 -13.73 2.59 -12.85
CA ASP A 144 -13.58 1.18 -13.20
C ASP A 144 -12.96 0.33 -12.08
N PHE A 145 -12.74 0.92 -10.89
CA PHE A 145 -12.18 0.20 -9.76
C PHE A 145 -13.09 -0.95 -9.32
N GLY A 146 -12.56 -2.17 -9.43
CA GLY A 146 -13.22 -3.38 -8.95
C GLY A 146 -12.49 -3.99 -7.76
N TRP A 147 -13.23 -4.21 -6.67
CA TRP A 147 -12.75 -4.99 -5.51
C TRP A 147 -13.30 -6.42 -5.55
N SER A 148 -12.47 -7.39 -5.22
CA SER A 148 -12.89 -8.73 -4.81
C SER A 148 -12.12 -9.10 -3.54
N GLU A 149 -12.76 -9.83 -2.63
CA GLU A 149 -12.08 -10.36 -1.45
C GLU A 149 -11.01 -11.40 -1.86
N PRO A 150 -9.91 -11.52 -1.09
CA PRO A 150 -8.79 -12.43 -1.35
C PRO A 150 -9.12 -13.92 -1.23
#